data_AF-A0A4Y6I5A4-F1
#
_entry.id   AF-A0A4Y6I5A4-F1
#
_cell.length_a   1.000
_cell.length_b   1.000
_cell.length_c   1.000
_cell.angle_alpha   90.00
_cell.angle_beta   90.00
_cell.angle_gamma   90.00
#
_symmetry.space_group_name_H-M   'P 1'
#
loop_
_entity.id
_entity.type
_entity.pdbx_description
1 polymer ?
#
loop_
_entity_poly.entity_id
_entity_poly.type
_entity_poly.pdbx_seq_one_letter_code
_entity_poly.pdbx_strand_id
1 'polypeptide(L)'
;MKKVQYGQYFTKSSVWLRPQIIDFIKQSNCKIAYDPFAGDGDLLKVSKLYGINKTIGKDIDESLDWQINDSLISIPSYQEAIIITNPPYLAKNSATRKKIDLSKYFNRSKYDDLYLIALETMIKAQKYIVAIIPESFINSNFKQKQFLNSITILEQNPFNDTEQPVCIVCFDGVLKDFSDIKIYKNDIYIGTLDQLENIRLNPDKSIQIKFNDPNGWLGLRAIDSSNDNNKIEFNFKDKIKYDWNRLNHTSRHFTLISIEVSDHLKTKFINKCNEILCQIRTKSADAILTAFMGNTKTGIRRRRLDFKLARAIIETALKEL
;
A
#
# COMPACT_ATOMS: atom_id res chain seq x y z
N MET A 1 6.81 -4.20 -24.23
CA MET A 1 6.40 -5.57 -23.83
C MET A 1 7.18 -6.08 -22.62
N LYS A 2 8.52 -6.09 -22.62
CA LYS A 2 9.36 -6.52 -21.47
C LYS A 2 9.07 -5.84 -20.12
N LYS A 3 8.98 -4.51 -20.08
CA LYS A 3 8.71 -3.74 -18.84
C LYS A 3 7.43 -4.16 -18.11
N VAL A 4 6.34 -4.37 -18.85
CA VAL A 4 5.05 -4.81 -18.30
C VAL A 4 5.11 -6.26 -17.83
N GLN A 5 5.85 -7.10 -18.55
CA GLN A 5 6.09 -8.51 -18.21
C GLN A 5 6.85 -8.65 -16.88
N TYR A 6 7.79 -7.74 -16.62
CA TYR A 6 8.57 -7.73 -15.38
C TYR A 6 8.00 -6.85 -14.27
N GLY A 7 6.87 -6.15 -14.50
CA GLY A 7 6.29 -5.25 -13.49
C GLY A 7 7.21 -4.10 -13.08
N GLN A 8 8.10 -3.65 -13.97
CA GLN A 8 9.12 -2.65 -13.69
C GLN A 8 8.57 -1.21 -13.73
N TYR A 9 8.95 -0.41 -12.74
CA TYR A 9 8.75 1.04 -12.67
C TYR A 9 10.10 1.70 -12.37
N PHE A 10 10.47 2.77 -13.07
CA PHE A 10 11.81 3.36 -12.92
C PHE A 10 11.78 4.53 -11.94
N THR A 11 12.60 4.45 -10.88
CA THR A 11 12.77 5.53 -9.90
C THR A 11 13.63 6.64 -10.49
N LYS A 12 13.06 7.80 -10.84
CA LYS A 12 13.82 8.89 -11.48
C LYS A 12 14.09 10.08 -10.57
N SER A 13 13.51 10.10 -9.38
CA SER A 13 13.62 11.20 -8.42
C SER A 13 14.18 10.73 -7.08
N SER A 14 14.97 11.58 -6.42
CA SER A 14 15.48 11.34 -5.06
C SER A 14 14.46 11.68 -3.96
N VAL A 15 13.20 11.99 -4.31
CA VAL A 15 12.13 12.32 -3.35
C VAL A 15 11.80 11.20 -2.36
N TRP A 16 12.29 9.98 -2.56
CA TRP A 16 12.20 8.90 -1.60
C TRP A 16 13.24 9.00 -0.48
N LEU A 17 14.34 9.76 -0.66
CA LEU A 17 15.39 9.98 0.34
C LEU A 17 14.93 10.99 1.39
N ARG A 18 13.94 10.60 2.21
CA ARG A 18 13.49 11.41 3.34
C ARG A 18 14.50 11.37 4.48
N PRO A 19 14.53 12.38 5.37
CA PRO A 19 15.52 12.46 6.45
C PRO A 19 15.62 11.16 7.28
N GLN A 20 14.48 10.60 7.70
CA GLN A 20 14.43 9.36 8.48
C GLN A 20 14.96 8.13 7.73
N ILE A 21 14.90 8.12 6.39
CA ILE A 21 15.44 7.03 5.56
C ILE A 21 16.96 7.19 5.44
N ILE A 22 17.45 8.42 5.27
CA ILE A 22 18.89 8.71 5.28
C ILE A 22 19.50 8.34 6.64
N ASP A 23 18.84 8.71 7.73
CA ASP A 23 19.28 8.38 9.09
C ASP A 23 19.33 6.87 9.31
N PHE A 24 18.30 6.15 8.86
CA PHE A 24 18.26 4.69 8.88
C PHE A 24 19.45 4.06 8.13
N ILE A 25 19.72 4.52 6.91
CA ILE A 25 20.84 4.04 6.09
C ILE A 25 22.18 4.30 6.81
N LYS A 26 22.39 5.49 7.36
CA LYS A 26 23.62 5.83 8.09
C LYS A 26 23.81 4.98 9.35
N GLN A 27 22.74 4.77 10.12
CA GLN A 27 22.75 3.96 11.34
C GLN A 27 23.01 2.47 11.08
N SER A 28 22.73 1.98 9.86
CA SER A 28 23.07 0.59 9.48
C SER A 28 24.57 0.31 9.48
N ASN A 29 25.41 1.35 9.35
CA ASN A 29 26.86 1.26 9.14
C ASN A 29 27.30 0.44 7.90
N CYS A 30 26.36 0.04 7.05
CA CYS A 30 26.65 -0.67 5.80
C CYS A 30 27.55 0.16 4.88
N LYS A 31 28.45 -0.52 4.17
CA LYS A 31 29.41 0.07 3.24
C LYS A 31 29.06 -0.18 1.78
N ILE A 32 28.07 -1.02 1.52
CA ILE A 32 27.65 -1.42 0.17
C ILE A 32 26.15 -1.15 0.00
N ALA A 33 25.79 -0.39 -1.04
CA ALA A 33 24.42 -0.23 -1.49
C ALA A 33 24.14 -1.30 -2.53
N TYR A 34 23.19 -2.18 -2.25
CA TYR A 34 22.91 -3.35 -3.07
C TYR A 34 21.50 -3.26 -3.66
N ASP A 35 21.38 -3.29 -4.99
CA ASP A 35 20.09 -3.37 -5.67
C ASP A 35 19.94 -4.73 -6.40
N PRO A 36 19.14 -5.67 -5.89
CA PRO A 36 18.89 -6.95 -6.55
C PRO A 36 17.91 -6.86 -7.73
N PHE A 37 17.30 -5.70 -7.98
CA PHE A 37 16.38 -5.42 -9.09
C PHE A 37 16.80 -4.11 -9.78
N ALA A 38 18.08 -4.04 -10.14
CA ALA A 38 18.77 -2.77 -10.38
C ALA A 38 18.22 -1.94 -11.54
N GLY A 39 17.62 -2.55 -12.57
CA GLY A 39 17.13 -1.83 -13.75
C GLY A 39 18.19 -0.90 -14.34
N ASP A 40 17.84 0.37 -14.55
CA ASP A 40 18.76 1.40 -15.05
C ASP A 40 19.81 1.87 -14.00
N GLY A 41 19.79 1.33 -12.78
CA GLY A 41 20.72 1.66 -11.70
C GLY A 41 20.43 2.97 -10.96
N ASP A 42 19.27 3.58 -11.16
CA ASP A 42 19.00 4.95 -10.67
C ASP A 42 19.11 5.09 -9.14
N LEU A 43 18.70 4.07 -8.39
CA LEU A 43 18.84 4.03 -6.92
C LEU A 43 20.30 3.96 -6.45
N LEU A 44 21.16 3.32 -7.24
CA LEU A 44 22.59 3.19 -6.97
C LEU A 44 23.36 4.45 -7.37
N LYS A 45 22.93 5.16 -8.42
CA LYS A 45 23.55 6.44 -8.87
C LYS A 45 23.51 7.52 -7.79
N VAL A 46 22.47 7.52 -6.95
CA VAL A 46 22.31 8.49 -5.85
C VAL A 46 22.96 8.05 -4.54
N SER A 47 23.77 6.97 -4.54
CA SER A 47 24.34 6.38 -3.32
C SER A 47 25.22 7.29 -2.48
N LYS A 48 25.93 8.19 -3.14
CA LYS A 48 26.73 9.22 -2.46
C LYS A 48 25.87 10.15 -1.59
N LEU A 49 24.60 10.40 -1.95
CA LEU A 49 23.71 11.27 -1.18
C LEU A 49 23.37 10.70 0.20
N TYR A 50 23.42 9.38 0.35
CA TYR A 50 23.20 8.69 1.62
C TYR A 50 24.49 8.08 2.21
N GLY A 51 25.66 8.49 1.71
CA GLY A 51 26.95 8.21 2.33
C GLY A 51 27.56 6.85 2.01
N ILE A 52 27.11 6.16 0.95
CA ILE A 52 27.68 4.88 0.51
C ILE A 52 28.33 5.04 -0.86
N ASN A 53 29.59 4.62 -0.99
CA ASN A 53 30.37 4.76 -2.23
C ASN A 53 30.45 3.47 -3.06
N LYS A 54 30.28 2.31 -2.42
CA LYS A 54 30.35 1.01 -3.11
C LYS A 54 28.95 0.54 -3.44
N THR A 55 28.72 0.22 -4.70
CA THR A 55 27.42 -0.27 -5.19
C THR A 55 27.56 -1.67 -5.77
N ILE A 56 26.51 -2.46 -5.64
CA ILE A 56 26.34 -3.75 -6.33
C ILE A 56 24.95 -3.74 -6.93
N GLY A 57 24.82 -4.13 -8.19
CA GLY A 57 23.53 -4.29 -8.87
C GLY A 57 23.41 -5.67 -9.51
N LYS A 58 22.19 -6.20 -9.51
CA LYS A 58 21.80 -7.40 -10.25
C LYS A 58 20.47 -7.16 -10.92
N ASP A 59 20.23 -7.82 -12.06
CA ASP A 59 18.94 -7.82 -12.71
C ASP A 59 18.71 -9.15 -13.46
N ILE A 60 17.46 -9.45 -13.79
CA ILE A 60 17.12 -10.62 -14.61
C ILE A 60 17.22 -10.30 -16.12
N ASP A 61 17.14 -9.03 -16.50
CA ASP A 61 17.27 -8.63 -17.90
C ASP A 61 18.74 -8.61 -18.34
N GLU A 62 19.13 -9.61 -19.12
CA GLU A 62 20.49 -9.77 -19.67
C GLU A 62 20.95 -8.62 -20.58
N SER A 63 20.03 -7.75 -21.00
CA SER A 63 20.37 -6.55 -21.78
C SER A 63 20.88 -5.38 -20.93
N LEU A 64 20.82 -5.48 -19.61
CA LEU A 64 21.37 -4.49 -18.68
C LEU A 64 22.80 -4.87 -18.29
N ASP A 65 23.63 -3.86 -17.97
CA ASP A 65 25.02 -4.05 -17.55
C ASP A 65 25.11 -4.43 -16.06
N TRP A 66 24.43 -5.52 -15.69
CA TRP A 66 24.42 -6.08 -14.34
C TRP A 66 24.70 -7.57 -14.35
N GLN A 67 25.18 -8.10 -13.22
CA GLN A 67 25.25 -9.55 -13.07
C GLN A 67 23.84 -10.14 -13.07
N ILE A 68 23.60 -11.10 -13.98
CA ILE A 68 22.30 -11.74 -14.15
C ILE A 68 21.91 -12.51 -12.88
N ASN A 69 20.70 -12.27 -12.36
CA ASN A 69 20.14 -12.99 -11.23
C ASN A 69 18.60 -12.94 -11.17
N ASP A 70 17.96 -14.09 -10.95
CA ASP A 70 16.52 -14.16 -10.64
C ASP A 70 16.29 -13.90 -9.14
N SER A 71 16.24 -12.63 -8.78
CA SER A 71 16.12 -12.15 -7.39
C SER A 71 14.77 -12.45 -6.72
N LEU A 72 13.76 -12.87 -7.49
CA LEU A 72 12.51 -13.40 -6.94
C LEU A 72 12.66 -14.84 -6.43
N ILE A 73 13.72 -15.55 -6.84
CA ILE A 73 14.05 -16.89 -6.34
C ILE A 73 15.08 -16.81 -5.21
N SER A 74 16.18 -16.11 -5.45
CA SER A 74 17.27 -16.02 -4.49
C SER A 74 18.07 -14.73 -4.69
N ILE A 75 18.47 -14.12 -3.59
CA ILE A 75 19.31 -12.93 -3.57
C ILE A 75 20.62 -13.31 -2.89
N PRO A 76 21.78 -13.21 -3.57
CA PRO A 76 23.08 -13.43 -2.94
C PRO A 76 23.32 -12.46 -1.78
N SER A 77 23.83 -12.98 -0.66
CA SER A 77 24.21 -12.16 0.48
C SER A 77 25.61 -11.58 0.30
N TYR A 78 25.80 -10.38 0.84
CA TYR A 78 27.04 -9.61 0.84
C TYR A 78 27.23 -9.02 2.23
N GLN A 79 28.42 -9.19 2.81
CA GLN A 79 28.74 -8.57 4.09
C GLN A 79 28.70 -7.05 3.98
N GLU A 80 28.26 -6.40 5.06
CA GLU A 80 28.16 -4.93 5.16
C GLU A 80 27.31 -4.27 4.06
N ALA A 81 26.37 -5.01 3.47
CA ALA A 81 25.47 -4.46 2.46
C ALA A 81 24.09 -4.12 3.04
N ILE A 82 23.51 -3.06 2.51
CA ILE A 82 22.11 -2.68 2.69
C ILE A 82 21.42 -2.83 1.34
N ILE A 83 20.28 -3.52 1.30
CA ILE A 83 19.47 -3.54 0.08
C ILE A 83 18.78 -2.19 -0.07
N ILE A 84 18.92 -1.55 -1.22
CA ILE A 84 18.22 -0.31 -1.58
C ILE A 84 17.62 -0.53 -2.95
N THR A 85 16.31 -0.72 -3.02
CA THR A 85 15.67 -1.23 -4.25
C THR A 85 14.24 -0.76 -4.46
N ASN A 86 13.80 -0.94 -5.69
CA ASN A 86 12.41 -0.81 -6.13
C ASN A 86 12.03 -2.14 -6.81
N PRO A 87 11.52 -3.14 -6.05
CA PRO A 87 11.24 -4.45 -6.61
C PRO A 87 10.07 -4.39 -7.60
N PRO A 88 9.86 -5.43 -8.42
CA PRO A 88 8.78 -5.43 -9.42
C PRO A 88 7.39 -5.43 -8.79
N TYR A 89 6.44 -4.66 -9.35
CA TYR A 89 5.03 -4.65 -8.90
C TYR A 89 4.14 -5.31 -9.95
N LEU A 90 3.59 -6.48 -9.61
CA LEU A 90 2.63 -7.16 -10.48
C LEU A 90 1.83 -8.18 -9.66
N ALA A 91 0.60 -7.81 -9.31
CA ALA A 91 -0.31 -8.73 -8.66
C ALA A 91 -0.72 -9.89 -9.58
N LYS A 92 -0.93 -11.09 -9.01
CA LYS A 92 -1.32 -12.32 -9.70
C LYS A 92 -2.52 -12.14 -10.61
N ASN A 93 -3.58 -11.51 -10.10
CA ASN A 93 -4.78 -11.20 -10.89
C ASN A 93 -4.49 -10.25 -12.06
N SER A 94 -3.57 -9.31 -11.91
CA SER A 94 -3.12 -8.42 -12.99
C SER A 94 -2.30 -9.18 -14.02
N ALA A 95 -1.43 -10.09 -13.61
CA ALA A 95 -0.69 -10.98 -14.51
C ALA A 95 -1.63 -11.85 -15.34
N THR A 96 -2.62 -12.51 -14.69
CA THR A 96 -3.64 -13.32 -15.37
C THR A 96 -4.41 -12.52 -16.41
N ARG A 97 -4.90 -11.32 -16.06
CA ARG A 97 -5.60 -10.45 -17.03
C ARG A 97 -4.74 -10.04 -18.21
N LYS A 98 -3.44 -9.82 -17.97
CA LYS A 98 -2.45 -9.48 -19.01
C LYS A 98 -1.90 -10.71 -19.75
N LYS A 99 -2.35 -11.93 -19.39
CA LYS A 99 -1.85 -13.20 -19.94
C LYS A 99 -0.34 -13.38 -19.79
N ILE A 100 0.22 -12.92 -18.68
CA ILE A 100 1.64 -13.09 -18.34
C ILE A 100 1.75 -14.30 -17.39
N ASP A 101 2.52 -15.31 -17.79
CA ASP A 101 2.78 -16.47 -16.94
C ASP A 101 3.88 -16.17 -15.91
N LEU A 102 3.47 -16.16 -14.63
CA LEU A 102 4.33 -16.02 -13.46
C LEU A 102 4.07 -17.15 -12.45
N SER A 103 3.54 -18.27 -12.93
CA SER A 103 3.24 -19.46 -12.12
C SER A 103 4.47 -19.94 -11.34
N LYS A 104 5.66 -19.83 -11.93
CA LYS A 104 6.96 -20.11 -11.29
C LYS A 104 7.10 -19.42 -9.92
N TYR A 105 6.62 -18.19 -9.78
CA TYR A 105 6.69 -17.41 -8.55
C TYR A 105 5.44 -17.61 -7.67
N PHE A 106 4.25 -17.47 -8.25
CA PHE A 106 3.00 -17.50 -7.48
C PHE A 106 2.61 -18.89 -6.96
N ASN A 107 3.01 -19.98 -7.62
CA ASN A 107 2.69 -21.33 -7.14
C ASN A 107 3.57 -21.75 -5.94
N ARG A 108 4.68 -21.04 -5.72
CA ARG A 108 5.64 -21.31 -4.63
C ARG A 108 5.56 -20.30 -3.50
N SER A 109 4.65 -19.33 -3.60
CA SER A 109 4.47 -18.30 -2.59
C SER A 109 3.02 -18.27 -2.09
N LYS A 110 2.86 -17.87 -0.84
CA LYS A 110 1.56 -17.52 -0.24
C LYS A 110 1.10 -16.10 -0.60
N TYR A 111 1.94 -15.33 -1.29
CA TYR A 111 1.65 -13.96 -1.66
C TYR A 111 1.23 -13.84 -3.12
N ASP A 112 0.28 -12.95 -3.37
CA ASP A 112 -0.30 -12.71 -4.69
C ASP A 112 0.28 -11.48 -5.39
N ASP A 113 1.44 -10.95 -4.95
CA ASP A 113 2.13 -9.84 -5.60
C ASP A 113 3.65 -10.04 -5.56
N LEU A 114 4.34 -9.72 -6.67
CA LEU A 114 5.78 -9.95 -6.82
C LEU A 114 6.60 -9.19 -5.78
N TYR A 115 6.22 -7.95 -5.41
CA TYR A 115 6.99 -7.20 -4.42
C TYR A 115 6.97 -7.85 -3.04
N LEU A 116 5.88 -8.56 -2.68
CA LEU A 116 5.79 -9.29 -1.42
C LEU A 116 6.70 -10.53 -1.43
N ILE A 117 6.82 -11.19 -2.59
CA ILE A 117 7.77 -12.28 -2.80
C ILE A 117 9.21 -11.75 -2.68
N ALA A 118 9.49 -10.60 -3.32
CA ALA A 118 10.78 -9.94 -3.23
C ALA A 118 11.15 -9.53 -1.80
N LEU A 119 10.21 -9.03 -0.99
CA LEU A 119 10.46 -8.78 0.44
C LEU A 119 10.89 -10.05 1.19
N GLU A 120 10.26 -11.19 0.90
CA GLU A 120 10.66 -12.46 1.52
C GLU A 120 12.07 -12.91 1.11
N THR A 121 12.49 -12.69 -0.13
CA THR A 121 13.86 -13.01 -0.56
C THR A 121 14.88 -12.01 -0.01
N MET A 122 14.54 -10.72 0.07
CA MET A 122 15.40 -9.68 0.63
C MET A 122 15.68 -9.91 2.12
N ILE A 123 14.64 -10.20 2.93
CA ILE A 123 14.78 -10.45 4.38
C ILE A 123 15.66 -11.67 4.67
N LYS A 124 15.65 -12.69 3.78
CA LYS A 124 16.54 -13.85 3.89
C LYS A 124 18.00 -13.51 3.55
N ALA A 125 18.22 -12.57 2.65
CA ALA A 125 19.54 -12.27 2.11
C ALA A 125 20.31 -11.22 2.90
N GLN A 126 19.61 -10.22 3.45
CA GLN A 126 20.23 -9.07 4.10
C GLN A 126 19.48 -8.62 5.34
N LYS A 127 20.24 -8.15 6.32
CA LYS A 127 19.71 -7.58 7.56
C LYS A 127 19.02 -6.23 7.33
N TYR A 128 19.68 -5.36 6.56
CA TYR A 128 19.20 -4.00 6.30
C TYR A 128 18.61 -3.89 4.90
N ILE A 129 17.39 -3.37 4.81
CA ILE A 129 16.64 -3.21 3.55
C ILE A 129 15.93 -1.87 3.57
N VAL A 130 16.00 -1.14 2.46
CA VAL A 130 15.17 0.00 2.10
C VAL A 130 14.49 -0.34 0.78
N ALA A 131 13.18 -0.55 0.79
CA ALA A 131 12.43 -0.90 -0.41
C ALA A 131 11.32 0.12 -0.69
N ILE A 132 11.29 0.65 -1.91
CA ILE A 132 10.17 1.44 -2.44
C ILE A 132 9.13 0.45 -2.96
N ILE A 133 7.97 0.36 -2.33
CA ILE A 133 6.95 -0.65 -2.63
C ILE A 133 5.55 -0.02 -2.68
N PRO A 134 4.53 -0.70 -3.23
CA PRO A 134 3.18 -0.17 -3.26
C PRO A 134 2.64 0.14 -1.85
N GLU A 135 1.97 1.28 -1.68
CA GLU A 135 1.43 1.70 -0.37
C GLU A 135 0.40 0.69 0.19
N SER A 136 -0.21 -0.11 -0.69
CA SER A 136 -1.10 -1.21 -0.30
C SER A 136 -0.43 -2.23 0.62
N PHE A 137 0.90 -2.24 0.73
CA PHE A 137 1.66 -3.01 1.72
C PHE A 137 1.14 -2.83 3.15
N ILE A 138 0.73 -1.62 3.54
CA ILE A 138 0.22 -1.31 4.89
C ILE A 138 -0.95 -2.24 5.23
N ASN A 139 -1.87 -2.44 4.28
CA ASN A 139 -3.04 -3.29 4.41
C ASN A 139 -2.82 -4.73 3.92
N SER A 140 -1.60 -5.08 3.51
CA SER A 140 -1.29 -6.42 3.00
C SER A 140 -1.21 -7.46 4.12
N ASN A 141 -1.30 -8.73 3.71
CA ASN A 141 -1.17 -9.90 4.57
C ASN A 141 0.31 -10.31 4.82
N PHE A 142 1.27 -9.44 4.54
CA PHE A 142 2.70 -9.73 4.72
C PHE A 142 3.01 -10.14 6.17
N LYS A 143 3.65 -11.30 6.34
CA LYS A 143 3.78 -11.98 7.64
C LYS A 143 5.01 -11.58 8.46
N GLN A 144 5.92 -10.80 7.88
CA GLN A 144 7.21 -10.44 8.47
C GLN A 144 7.29 -8.94 8.78
N LYS A 145 6.15 -8.28 9.02
CA LYS A 145 6.11 -6.85 9.39
C LYS A 145 6.87 -6.57 10.69
N GLN A 146 7.00 -7.54 11.60
CA GLN A 146 7.74 -7.39 12.86
C GLN A 146 9.25 -7.16 12.70
N PHE A 147 9.81 -7.31 11.49
CA PHE A 147 11.21 -6.98 11.20
C PHE A 147 11.41 -5.56 10.67
N LEU A 148 10.32 -4.79 10.52
CA LEU A 148 10.39 -3.40 10.12
C LEU A 148 11.04 -2.56 11.21
N ASN A 149 11.76 -1.54 10.77
CA ASN A 149 12.12 -0.38 11.55
C ASN A 149 11.05 0.71 11.37
N SER A 150 10.66 0.96 10.11
CA SER A 150 9.69 2.00 9.79
C SER A 150 9.01 1.82 8.44
N ILE A 151 7.88 2.53 8.28
CA ILE A 151 7.16 2.71 7.02
C ILE A 151 7.04 4.22 6.77
N THR A 152 7.40 4.69 5.58
CA THR A 152 7.21 6.07 5.14
C THR A 152 6.25 6.13 3.96
N ILE A 153 5.05 6.65 4.18
CA ILE A 153 4.07 6.92 3.12
C ILE A 153 4.56 8.12 2.30
N LEU A 154 4.65 7.96 0.99
CA LEU A 154 5.15 9.00 0.10
C LEU A 154 4.02 9.56 -0.78
N GLU A 155 3.67 10.82 -0.57
CA GLU A 155 2.61 11.49 -1.35
C GLU A 155 3.11 11.99 -2.72
N GLN A 156 4.37 12.41 -2.78
CA GLN A 156 5.03 12.79 -4.02
C GLN A 156 5.58 11.54 -4.73
N ASN A 157 5.06 11.25 -5.91
CA ASN A 157 5.45 10.06 -6.66
C ASN A 157 6.93 10.12 -7.12
N PRO A 158 7.75 9.08 -6.85
CA PRO A 158 9.14 9.04 -7.29
C PRO A 158 9.33 8.57 -8.75
N PHE A 159 8.23 8.24 -9.43
CA PHE A 159 8.19 7.74 -10.81
C PHE A 159 7.64 8.77 -11.78
N ASN A 160 8.07 8.70 -13.04
CA ASN A 160 7.57 9.57 -14.12
C ASN A 160 6.45 8.90 -14.95
N ASP A 161 6.32 7.59 -14.87
CA ASP A 161 5.59 6.75 -15.82
C ASP A 161 4.40 6.00 -15.20
N THR A 162 4.12 6.25 -13.92
CA THR A 162 3.01 5.64 -13.20
C THR A 162 2.54 6.58 -12.11
N GLU A 163 1.26 6.54 -11.76
CA GLU A 163 0.68 7.23 -10.60
C GLU A 163 0.56 6.32 -9.38
N GLN A 164 1.14 5.11 -9.44
CA GLN A 164 1.00 4.10 -8.38
C GLN A 164 1.47 4.64 -7.03
N PRO A 165 0.58 4.68 -6.02
CA PRO A 165 0.94 4.97 -4.63
C PRO A 165 2.02 4.05 -4.09
N VAL A 166 3.04 4.64 -3.48
CA VAL A 166 4.12 3.91 -2.81
C VAL A 166 4.37 4.35 -1.38
N CYS A 167 4.96 3.45 -0.62
CA CYS A 167 5.65 3.74 0.62
C CYS A 167 7.09 3.20 0.54
N ILE A 168 7.95 3.72 1.41
CA ILE A 168 9.28 3.18 1.64
C ILE A 168 9.20 2.37 2.93
N VAL A 169 9.69 1.14 2.90
CA VAL A 169 9.82 0.30 4.09
C VAL A 169 11.29 0.07 4.41
N CYS A 170 11.62 0.24 5.69
CA CYS A 170 12.96 0.00 6.21
C CYS A 170 12.91 -1.23 7.11
N PHE A 171 13.75 -2.23 6.86
CA PHE A 171 13.95 -3.42 7.71
C PHE A 171 15.35 -3.40 8.29
N ASP A 172 15.49 -3.67 9.59
CA ASP A 172 16.78 -3.82 10.27
C ASP A 172 17.05 -5.27 10.73
N GLY A 173 16.17 -6.20 10.37
CA GLY A 173 16.28 -7.62 10.71
C GLY A 173 16.07 -7.94 12.18
N VAL A 174 15.65 -6.97 13.00
CA VAL A 174 15.38 -7.16 14.43
C VAL A 174 13.89 -7.41 14.64
N LEU A 175 13.57 -8.50 15.35
CA LEU A 175 12.21 -8.82 15.79
C LEU A 175 11.72 -7.75 16.79
N LYS A 176 10.57 -7.12 16.52
CA LYS A 176 10.01 -6.04 17.35
C LYS A 176 8.51 -6.18 17.55
N ASP A 177 8.02 -5.57 18.63
CA ASP A 177 6.62 -5.27 18.79
C ASP A 177 6.18 -4.16 17.83
N PHE A 178 4.90 -4.16 17.45
CA PHE A 178 4.38 -3.17 16.51
C PHE A 178 4.39 -1.74 17.07
N SER A 179 4.52 -1.59 18.40
CA SER A 179 4.72 -0.31 19.07
C SER A 179 6.08 0.32 18.75
N ASP A 180 7.08 -0.47 18.33
CA ASP A 180 8.41 0.04 18.00
C ASP A 180 8.58 0.36 16.51
N ILE A 181 7.60 -0.03 15.68
CA ILE A 181 7.63 0.19 14.23
C ILE A 181 7.02 1.55 13.92
N LYS A 182 7.84 2.48 13.46
CA LYS A 182 7.43 3.87 13.22
C LYS A 182 6.72 4.03 11.88
N ILE A 183 5.72 4.89 11.84
CA ILE A 183 5.03 5.28 10.62
C ILE A 183 5.22 6.78 10.39
N TYR A 184 5.64 7.10 9.18
CA TYR A 184 5.82 8.46 8.70
C TYR A 184 4.91 8.71 7.50
N LYS A 185 4.47 9.96 7.36
CA LYS A 185 3.85 10.49 6.16
C LYS A 185 4.74 11.63 5.64
N ASN A 186 5.40 11.39 4.52
CA ASN A 186 6.54 12.17 4.04
C ASN A 186 7.60 12.30 5.16
N ASP A 187 7.84 13.50 5.67
CA ASP A 187 8.87 13.77 6.68
C ASP A 187 8.27 13.79 8.12
N ILE A 188 6.96 13.60 8.25
CA ILE A 188 6.21 13.76 9.51
C ILE A 188 5.96 12.39 10.15
N TYR A 189 6.35 12.23 11.41
CA TYR A 189 5.98 11.06 12.21
C TYR A 189 4.49 11.12 12.56
N ILE A 190 3.73 10.05 12.25
CA ILE A 190 2.28 9.99 12.45
C ILE A 190 1.85 8.94 13.48
N GLY A 191 2.78 8.15 14.01
CA GLY A 191 2.50 7.13 15.03
C GLY A 191 3.23 5.82 14.77
N THR A 192 2.80 4.78 15.46
CA THR A 192 3.38 3.43 15.36
C THR A 192 2.46 2.49 14.58
N LEU A 193 2.99 1.33 14.15
CA LEU A 193 2.17 0.30 13.51
C LEU A 193 1.11 -0.25 14.45
N ASP A 194 1.40 -0.36 15.74
CA ASP A 194 0.41 -0.79 16.75
C ASP A 194 -0.75 0.21 16.86
N GLN A 195 -0.44 1.51 16.95
CA GLN A 195 -1.46 2.56 16.96
C GLN A 195 -2.33 2.51 15.71
N LEU A 196 -1.72 2.27 14.53
CA LEU A 196 -2.45 2.16 13.29
C LEU A 196 -3.37 0.93 13.25
N GLU A 197 -2.89 -0.24 13.70
CA GLU A 197 -3.69 -1.46 13.75
C GLU A 197 -4.81 -1.37 14.79
N ASN A 198 -4.61 -0.67 15.91
CA ASN A 198 -5.65 -0.45 16.94
C ASN A 198 -6.80 0.46 16.47
N ILE A 199 -6.59 1.29 15.45
CA ILE A 199 -7.68 2.07 14.82
C ILE A 199 -8.50 1.18 13.85
N ARG A 200 -7.94 0.06 13.36
CA ARG A 200 -8.59 -0.77 12.35
C ARG A 200 -9.79 -1.51 12.94
N LEU A 201 -10.98 -1.16 12.45
CA LEU A 201 -12.19 -1.90 12.79
C LEU A 201 -12.24 -3.24 12.05
N ASN A 202 -12.67 -4.28 12.76
CA ASN A 202 -12.99 -5.59 12.18
C ASN A 202 -14.50 -5.82 12.26
N PRO A 203 -15.12 -6.31 11.19
CA PRO A 203 -16.53 -6.64 11.24
C PRO A 203 -16.75 -7.88 12.11
N ASP A 204 -17.78 -7.85 12.95
CA ASP A 204 -18.23 -9.00 13.74
C ASP A 204 -19.08 -9.98 12.92
N LYS A 205 -19.66 -9.50 11.81
CA LYS A 205 -20.55 -10.26 10.93
C LYS A 205 -21.84 -10.76 11.59
N SER A 206 -22.28 -10.09 12.66
CA SER A 206 -23.48 -10.45 13.42
C SER A 206 -24.79 -9.99 12.77
N ILE A 207 -24.72 -9.00 11.86
CA ILE A 207 -25.89 -8.36 11.25
C ILE A 207 -25.97 -8.70 9.76
N GLN A 208 -27.18 -8.89 9.22
CA GLN A 208 -27.33 -9.11 7.78
C GLN A 208 -27.08 -7.81 7.00
N ILE A 209 -25.99 -7.78 6.24
CA ILE A 209 -25.59 -6.64 5.39
C ILE A 209 -25.19 -7.18 4.02
N LYS A 210 -25.79 -6.66 2.96
CA LYS A 210 -25.51 -7.04 1.58
C LYS A 210 -25.03 -5.82 0.78
N PHE A 211 -23.79 -5.87 0.32
CA PHE A 211 -23.21 -4.87 -0.58
C PHE A 211 -23.59 -5.15 -2.03
N ASN A 212 -23.55 -4.11 -2.88
CA ASN A 212 -23.92 -4.17 -4.29
C ASN A 212 -25.34 -4.68 -4.51
N ASP A 213 -26.27 -4.36 -3.60
CA ASP A 213 -27.66 -4.75 -3.71
C ASP A 213 -28.48 -3.63 -4.38
N PRO A 214 -29.03 -3.81 -5.58
CA PRO A 214 -29.80 -2.76 -6.27
C PRO A 214 -31.00 -2.23 -5.47
N ASN A 215 -31.52 -3.04 -4.54
CA ASN A 215 -32.62 -2.68 -3.66
C ASN A 215 -32.16 -1.99 -2.35
N GLY A 216 -30.84 -1.88 -2.13
CA GLY A 216 -30.28 -1.22 -0.96
C GLY A 216 -30.68 0.26 -0.87
N TRP A 217 -30.91 0.72 0.35
CA TRP A 217 -31.31 2.11 0.61
C TRP A 217 -30.11 3.01 0.97
N LEU A 218 -29.08 2.43 1.59
CA LEU A 218 -27.86 3.11 1.98
C LEU A 218 -26.88 3.15 0.80
N GLY A 219 -26.57 4.34 0.32
CA GLY A 219 -25.54 4.57 -0.68
C GLY A 219 -24.17 4.76 -0.04
N LEU A 220 -23.14 4.22 -0.68
CA LEU A 220 -21.74 4.45 -0.33
C LEU A 220 -20.95 4.85 -1.58
N ARG A 221 -20.31 6.03 -1.52
CA ARG A 221 -19.17 6.36 -2.37
C ARG A 221 -17.91 5.89 -1.66
N ALA A 222 -17.33 4.80 -2.13
CA ALA A 222 -16.19 4.12 -1.52
C ALA A 222 -14.82 4.60 -2.00
N ILE A 223 -14.76 5.59 -2.90
CA ILE A 223 -13.51 6.14 -3.45
C ILE A 223 -13.56 7.67 -3.40
N ASP A 224 -12.48 8.31 -2.96
CA ASP A 224 -12.33 9.75 -3.08
C ASP A 224 -12.28 10.14 -4.56
N SER A 225 -13.04 11.17 -4.94
CA SER A 225 -13.02 11.66 -6.30
C SER A 225 -11.68 12.33 -6.65
N SER A 226 -11.49 12.72 -7.91
CA SER A 226 -10.33 13.52 -8.30
C SER A 226 -10.44 14.99 -7.88
N ASN A 227 -11.64 15.45 -7.49
CA ASN A 227 -11.84 16.75 -6.87
C ASN A 227 -11.77 16.64 -5.35
N ASP A 228 -11.46 17.75 -4.68
CA ASP A 228 -11.24 17.78 -3.23
C ASP A 228 -12.52 17.76 -2.41
N ASN A 229 -13.67 17.95 -3.07
CA ASN A 229 -14.96 18.14 -2.43
C ASN A 229 -15.69 16.82 -2.19
N ASN A 230 -15.57 15.86 -3.12
CA ASN A 230 -16.30 14.61 -3.07
C ASN A 230 -15.40 13.50 -2.53
N LYS A 231 -15.39 13.34 -1.20
CA LYS A 231 -14.67 12.28 -0.49
C LYS A 231 -15.53 11.03 -0.30
N ILE A 232 -14.95 9.95 0.20
CA ILE A 232 -15.70 8.77 0.63
C ILE A 232 -16.82 9.19 1.60
N GLU A 233 -18.05 8.74 1.36
CA GLU A 233 -19.20 9.09 2.19
C GLU A 233 -20.27 7.99 2.16
N PHE A 234 -20.95 7.83 3.29
CA PHE A 234 -22.24 7.16 3.38
C PHE A 234 -23.36 8.19 3.24
N ASN A 235 -24.41 7.89 2.47
CA ASN A 235 -25.57 8.77 2.36
C ASN A 235 -26.80 8.00 1.90
N PHE A 236 -27.97 8.64 1.86
CA PHE A 236 -29.11 8.07 1.15
C PHE A 236 -28.81 7.95 -0.35
N LYS A 237 -29.36 6.92 -0.99
CA LYS A 237 -29.11 6.65 -2.42
C LYS A 237 -29.46 7.82 -3.34
N ASP A 238 -30.48 8.61 -3.00
CA ASP A 238 -30.94 9.78 -3.77
C ASP A 238 -30.03 11.00 -3.60
N LYS A 239 -29.19 11.02 -2.56
CA LYS A 239 -28.24 12.12 -2.30
C LYS A 239 -26.88 11.90 -2.95
N ILE A 240 -26.57 10.67 -3.38
CA ILE A 240 -25.35 10.39 -4.13
C ILE A 240 -25.65 10.52 -5.63
N LYS A 241 -24.97 11.46 -6.29
CA LYS A 241 -25.05 11.65 -7.75
C LYS A 241 -24.38 10.49 -8.49
N TYR A 242 -25.14 9.43 -8.76
CA TYR A 242 -24.70 8.27 -9.54
C TYR A 242 -25.89 7.60 -10.25
N ASP A 243 -25.66 7.07 -11.45
CA ASP A 243 -26.65 6.28 -12.19
C ASP A 243 -26.65 4.84 -11.68
N TRP A 244 -27.56 4.55 -10.73
CA TRP A 244 -27.64 3.25 -10.05
C TRP A 244 -27.97 2.08 -10.98
N ASN A 245 -28.47 2.32 -12.20
CA ASN A 245 -28.67 1.25 -13.18
C ASN A 245 -27.35 0.63 -13.67
N ARG A 246 -26.23 1.33 -13.46
CA ARG A 246 -24.88 0.83 -13.76
C ARG A 246 -24.28 -0.02 -12.65
N LEU A 247 -24.96 -0.13 -11.51
CA LEU A 247 -24.49 -0.93 -10.38
C LEU A 247 -24.44 -2.41 -10.79
N ASN A 248 -23.30 -3.06 -10.52
CA ASN A 248 -23.14 -4.48 -10.72
C ASN A 248 -22.42 -5.12 -9.53
N HIS A 249 -22.37 -6.46 -9.51
CA HIS A 249 -21.79 -7.22 -8.41
C HIS A 249 -20.29 -6.95 -8.18
N THR A 250 -19.58 -6.39 -9.17
CA THR A 250 -18.15 -6.03 -9.08
C THR A 250 -17.91 -4.56 -8.74
N SER A 251 -18.97 -3.75 -8.59
CA SER A 251 -18.85 -2.32 -8.28
C SER A 251 -18.11 -2.11 -6.98
N ARG A 252 -17.12 -1.20 -7.03
CA ARG A 252 -16.17 -0.92 -5.95
C ARG A 252 -16.00 0.56 -5.65
N HIS A 253 -16.55 1.42 -6.52
CA HIS A 253 -16.55 2.87 -6.35
C HIS A 253 -17.86 3.30 -5.70
N PHE A 254 -18.99 2.95 -6.31
CA PHE A 254 -20.33 3.22 -5.78
C PHE A 254 -21.01 1.91 -5.48
N THR A 255 -21.72 1.84 -4.36
CA THR A 255 -22.47 0.67 -3.96
C THR A 255 -23.74 1.06 -3.22
N LEU A 256 -24.77 0.22 -3.37
CA LEU A 256 -25.96 0.24 -2.54
C LEU A 256 -25.89 -0.92 -1.56
N ILE A 257 -26.29 -0.63 -0.33
CA ILE A 257 -26.18 -1.53 0.81
C ILE A 257 -27.57 -1.78 1.35
N SER A 258 -27.97 -3.04 1.38
CA SER A 258 -29.17 -3.49 2.11
C SER A 258 -28.80 -3.83 3.54
N ILE A 259 -29.51 -3.21 4.47
CA ILE A 259 -29.39 -3.37 5.91
C ILE A 259 -30.70 -2.94 6.57
N GLU A 260 -31.09 -3.61 7.65
CA GLU A 260 -32.30 -3.29 8.40
C GLU A 260 -32.02 -2.16 9.40
N VAL A 261 -32.68 -1.02 9.19
CA VAL A 261 -32.66 0.16 10.09
C VAL A 261 -34.03 0.82 10.02
N SER A 262 -34.66 1.06 11.17
CA SER A 262 -35.93 1.77 11.27
C SER A 262 -35.85 3.14 10.58
N ASP A 263 -36.88 3.51 9.80
CA ASP A 263 -36.86 4.70 8.95
C ASP A 263 -36.50 6.00 9.71
N HIS A 264 -37.04 6.17 10.91
CA HIS A 264 -36.77 7.33 11.76
C HIS A 264 -35.32 7.41 12.28
N LEU A 265 -34.55 6.31 12.24
CA LEU A 265 -33.15 6.26 12.65
C LEU A 265 -32.16 6.39 11.50
N LYS A 266 -32.59 6.27 10.24
CA LYS A 266 -31.70 6.22 9.07
C LYS A 266 -30.76 7.43 8.97
N THR A 267 -31.25 8.63 9.25
CA THR A 267 -30.42 9.85 9.25
C THR A 267 -29.38 9.82 10.36
N LYS A 268 -29.77 9.48 11.59
CA LYS A 268 -28.85 9.35 12.73
C LYS A 268 -27.78 8.30 12.43
N PHE A 269 -28.17 7.18 11.83
CA PHE A 269 -27.28 6.10 11.44
C PHE A 269 -26.25 6.51 10.39
N ILE A 270 -26.69 7.19 9.31
CA ILE A 270 -25.78 7.72 8.28
C ILE A 270 -24.77 8.70 8.91
N ASN A 271 -25.24 9.61 9.75
CA ASN A 271 -24.36 10.56 10.44
C ASN A 271 -23.32 9.82 11.27
N LYS A 272 -23.72 8.77 11.99
CA LYS A 272 -22.81 7.98 12.81
C LYS A 272 -21.78 7.21 11.99
N CYS A 273 -22.18 6.63 10.85
CA CYS A 273 -21.24 5.99 9.92
C CYS A 273 -20.16 6.97 9.43
N ASN A 274 -20.57 8.19 9.04
CA ASN A 274 -19.64 9.22 8.57
C ASN A 274 -18.76 9.79 9.70
N GLU A 275 -19.29 9.89 10.92
CA GLU A 275 -18.51 10.27 12.11
C GLU A 275 -17.39 9.26 12.35
N ILE A 276 -17.69 7.96 12.39
CA ILE A 276 -16.70 6.90 12.58
C ILE A 276 -15.68 6.90 11.43
N LEU A 277 -16.12 7.06 10.17
CA LEU A 277 -15.23 7.19 9.03
C LEU A 277 -14.27 8.38 9.19
N CYS A 278 -14.79 9.55 9.60
CA CYS A 278 -13.99 10.75 9.82
C CYS A 278 -12.95 10.55 10.95
N GLN A 279 -13.34 9.88 12.04
CA GLN A 279 -12.43 9.54 13.13
C GLN A 279 -11.31 8.60 12.65
N ILE A 280 -11.62 7.56 11.87
CA ILE A 280 -10.62 6.66 11.30
C ILE A 280 -9.64 7.44 10.41
N ARG A 281 -10.15 8.26 9.50
CA ARG A 281 -9.32 9.06 8.58
C ARG A 281 -8.39 10.01 9.34
N THR A 282 -8.92 10.72 10.33
CA THR A 282 -8.15 11.67 11.16
C THR A 282 -7.08 10.96 11.98
N LYS A 283 -7.45 9.92 12.74
CA LYS A 283 -6.53 9.21 13.65
C LYS A 283 -5.44 8.45 12.89
N SER A 284 -5.73 7.96 11.69
CA SER A 284 -4.76 7.21 10.87
C SER A 284 -4.01 8.07 9.85
N ALA A 285 -4.28 9.38 9.78
CA ALA A 285 -3.83 10.24 8.68
C ALA A 285 -4.10 9.62 7.29
N ASP A 286 -5.28 9.00 7.16
CA ASP A 286 -5.76 8.21 6.01
C ASP A 286 -5.00 6.90 5.70
N ALA A 287 -4.00 6.51 6.47
CA ALA A 287 -3.13 5.36 6.16
C ALA A 287 -3.85 3.99 6.21
N ILE A 288 -4.95 3.88 6.95
CA ILE A 288 -5.77 2.65 6.97
C ILE A 288 -6.55 2.48 5.67
N LEU A 289 -6.96 3.59 5.05
CA LEU A 289 -7.67 3.52 3.79
C LEU A 289 -6.67 3.22 2.67
N THR A 290 -7.06 2.31 1.77
CA THR A 290 -6.18 1.91 0.68
C THR A 290 -5.99 3.08 -0.27
N ALA A 291 -4.73 3.42 -0.58
CA ALA A 291 -4.44 4.43 -1.58
C ALA A 291 -5.02 4.05 -2.95
N PHE A 292 -5.60 5.02 -3.65
CA PHE A 292 -6.30 4.79 -4.91
C PHE A 292 -5.77 5.71 -6.01
N MET A 293 -4.97 5.15 -6.91
CA MET A 293 -4.36 5.90 -8.03
C MET A 293 -3.59 7.14 -7.52
N GLY A 294 -3.44 8.18 -8.35
CA GLY A 294 -2.75 9.41 -7.97
C GLY A 294 -3.49 10.29 -6.96
N ASN A 295 -3.10 11.55 -6.93
CA ASN A 295 -3.60 12.53 -5.98
C ASN A 295 -4.84 13.26 -6.54
N THR A 296 -5.52 14.02 -5.69
CA THR A 296 -6.51 15.01 -6.10
C THR A 296 -5.85 16.20 -6.81
N LYS A 297 -6.65 17.12 -7.34
CA LYS A 297 -6.14 18.34 -8.01
C LYS A 297 -5.22 19.20 -7.13
N THR A 298 -5.38 19.18 -5.81
CA THR A 298 -4.53 19.90 -4.87
C THR A 298 -3.39 19.04 -4.30
N GLY A 299 -3.20 17.83 -4.80
CA GLY A 299 -2.08 16.98 -4.42
C GLY A 299 -2.35 16.06 -3.22
N ILE A 300 -3.59 15.95 -2.74
CA ILE A 300 -3.95 15.05 -1.64
C ILE A 300 -4.08 13.61 -2.15
N ARG A 301 -3.48 12.63 -1.46
CA ARG A 301 -3.63 11.21 -1.84
C ARG A 301 -5.09 10.77 -1.79
N ARG A 302 -5.61 10.27 -2.92
CA ARG A 302 -6.97 9.71 -2.99
C ARG A 302 -7.02 8.36 -2.29
N ARG A 303 -8.10 8.12 -1.56
CA ARG A 303 -8.30 6.90 -0.78
C ARG A 303 -9.49 6.08 -1.30
N ARG A 304 -9.46 4.80 -0.95
CA ARG A 304 -10.54 3.85 -1.16
C ARG A 304 -10.85 3.12 0.14
N LEU A 305 -12.13 3.12 0.50
CA LEU A 305 -12.70 2.32 1.56
C LEU A 305 -13.04 0.92 1.00
N ASP A 306 -12.43 -0.12 1.55
CA ASP A 306 -12.81 -1.49 1.21
C ASP A 306 -14.09 -1.91 1.95
N PHE A 307 -14.76 -2.94 1.45
CA PHE A 307 -16.04 -3.41 2.02
C PHE A 307 -15.88 -4.06 3.39
N LYS A 308 -14.71 -4.58 3.74
CA LYS A 308 -14.49 -5.14 5.09
C LYS A 308 -14.54 -4.02 6.12
N LEU A 309 -13.82 -2.92 5.88
CA LEU A 309 -13.83 -1.76 6.76
C LEU A 309 -15.17 -1.02 6.70
N ALA A 310 -15.79 -0.87 5.53
CA ALA A 310 -17.12 -0.28 5.42
C ALA A 310 -18.16 -1.05 6.24
N ARG A 311 -18.11 -2.39 6.20
CA ARG A 311 -18.97 -3.24 7.02
C ARG A 311 -18.74 -3.02 8.51
N ALA A 312 -17.48 -2.95 8.93
CA ALA A 312 -17.15 -2.72 10.34
C ALA A 312 -17.66 -1.35 10.83
N ILE A 313 -17.53 -0.31 10.01
CA ILE A 313 -18.10 1.02 10.30
C ILE A 313 -19.62 0.95 10.48
N ILE A 314 -20.31 0.25 9.57
CA ILE A 314 -21.77 0.05 9.61
C ILE A 314 -22.20 -0.70 10.88
N GLU A 315 -21.53 -1.81 11.23
CA GLU A 315 -21.85 -2.61 12.42
C GLU A 315 -21.60 -1.81 13.71
N THR A 316 -20.49 -1.07 13.79
CA THR A 316 -20.21 -0.18 14.93
C THR A 316 -21.26 0.93 15.04
N ALA A 317 -21.62 1.57 13.92
CA ALA A 317 -22.64 2.62 13.92
C ALA A 317 -24.00 2.10 14.41
N LEU A 318 -24.41 0.88 14.05
CA LEU A 318 -25.65 0.28 14.53
C LEU A 318 -25.65 0.00 16.03
N LYS A 319 -24.52 -0.42 16.60
CA LYS A 319 -24.42 -0.67 18.05
C LYS A 319 -24.50 0.61 18.89
N GLU A 320 -24.17 1.75 18.29
CA GLU A 320 -24.17 3.06 18.94
C GLU A 320 -25.45 3.89 18.68
N LEU A 321 -26.46 3.32 17.99
CA LEU A 321 -27.74 3.96 17.72
C LEU A 321 -28.67 3.99 18.93
#